data_AF-A0A6S9X5L5-F1
#
_entry.id   AF-A0A6S9X5L5-F1
#
_cell.length_a   1.000
_cell.length_b   1.000
_cell.length_c   1.000
_cell.angle_alpha   90.00
_cell.angle_beta   90.00
_cell.angle_gamma   90.00
#
_symmetry.space_group_name_H-M   'P 1'
#
loop_
_entity.id
_entity.type
_entity.pdbx_description
1 polymer ?
#
loop_
_entity_poly.entity_id
_entity_poly.type
_entity_poly.pdbx_seq_one_letter_code
_entity_poly.pdbx_strand_id
1 'polypeptide(L)'
;ARRALHRQAVSEQPTSMAAADMLTAAAAVGGTVVLLVLLRRTLKPNTPSKSNKLNPADMDHASHSLLRKQMLAKARPTDNAGSVKACINENFDLDRTIFKTLPSQLSRLHMRTHLDVEYNWDEQTSKKINSEYVAAKLPKNMSDNMPIYRFMAEECDFSIEHADGSFMDHLHFCQEYSVRYFPEVSPRALLLHSICGVGSNCFPMSKEKLPTLQSLLTNDEFRQIQAFPSVLRILFSGALLNALAGEVHRLDKLQEMKLNRVIDNVPISLTAEEFWVQLNLQLIHLLDFLPVGGWADSSSFFLHHFGALHGFLKSQGQLRAKVDFDPAWAKPRDSDLLPRTVRHTIFNSMLTKETALKMISKTVAKYSKAIGHDLEFSFDF
;
A
#
# COMPACT_ATOMS: atom_id res chain seq x y z
N ALA A 1 15.10 57.16 -23.32
CA ALA A 1 15.44 58.59 -23.19
C ALA A 1 14.37 59.32 -22.39
N ARG A 2 14.57 59.49 -21.07
CA ARG A 2 14.08 60.60 -20.21
C ARG A 2 14.56 60.35 -18.78
N ARG A 3 15.01 61.45 -18.15
CA ARG A 3 15.76 61.58 -16.90
C ARG A 3 14.87 61.53 -15.65
N ALA A 4 15.43 61.09 -14.53
CA ALA A 4 15.40 61.71 -13.18
C ALA A 4 16.07 60.72 -12.20
N LEU A 5 17.33 60.85 -11.74
CA LEU A 5 17.90 61.76 -10.73
C LEU A 5 17.08 61.91 -9.44
N HIS A 6 17.48 61.15 -8.40
CA HIS A 6 17.64 61.68 -7.05
C HIS A 6 18.86 61.02 -6.37
N ARG A 7 19.79 61.86 -5.90
CA ARG A 7 20.92 61.54 -5.01
C ARG A 7 20.54 61.84 -3.56
N GLN A 8 21.04 61.03 -2.61
CA GLN A 8 21.72 61.44 -1.36
C GLN A 8 22.37 60.19 -0.71
N ALA A 9 23.71 60.12 -0.69
CA ALA A 9 24.59 60.31 0.49
C ALA A 9 24.50 59.12 1.49
N VAL A 10 25.36 58.10 1.45
CA VAL A 10 26.77 57.99 1.91
C VAL A 10 27.03 58.52 3.33
N SER A 11 27.20 57.58 4.25
CA SER A 11 28.02 57.69 5.46
C SER A 11 28.81 56.38 5.59
N GLU A 12 30.13 56.51 5.59
CA GLU A 12 31.16 55.49 5.79
C GLU A 12 31.40 55.26 7.30
N GLN A 13 31.36 54.01 7.79
CA GLN A 13 32.47 53.18 8.36
C GLN A 13 33.05 53.62 9.74
N PRO A 14 33.70 52.75 10.58
CA PRO A 14 34.39 51.49 10.22
C PRO A 14 34.33 50.28 11.21
N THR A 15 34.73 49.12 10.66
CA THR A 15 35.55 48.02 11.23
C THR A 15 35.13 47.26 12.50
N SER A 16 34.91 45.94 12.38
CA SER A 16 35.97 44.95 12.69
C SER A 16 35.72 43.61 11.97
N MET A 17 36.82 43.03 11.49
CA MET A 17 36.91 41.75 10.79
C MET A 17 36.79 40.56 11.76
N ALA A 18 36.26 39.45 11.24
CA ALA A 18 36.94 38.15 11.12
C ALA A 18 36.13 36.95 11.64
N ALA A 19 36.05 35.94 10.77
CA ALA A 19 36.01 34.50 11.07
C ALA A 19 34.74 33.94 11.74
N ALA A 20 33.76 33.54 10.92
CA ALA A 20 32.87 32.42 11.25
C ALA A 20 32.24 31.79 9.98
N ASP A 21 33.04 31.66 8.92
CA ASP A 21 32.78 30.72 7.83
C ASP A 21 33.93 29.71 7.84
N MET A 22 33.58 28.43 7.77
CA MET A 22 34.42 27.23 7.94
C MET A 22 34.58 26.70 9.37
N LEU A 23 34.25 25.41 9.51
CA LEU A 23 34.40 24.51 10.67
C LEU A 23 33.36 24.64 11.81
N THR A 24 32.26 23.90 11.65
CA THR A 24 31.96 22.82 12.62
C THR A 24 31.22 21.65 11.97
N ALA A 25 31.76 21.18 10.84
CA ALA A 25 31.43 19.89 10.22
C ALA A 25 32.11 18.69 10.92
N ALA A 26 32.41 18.77 12.23
CA ALA A 26 33.14 17.73 12.96
C ALA A 26 32.56 17.37 14.34
N ALA A 27 31.37 17.88 14.70
CA ALA A 27 30.68 17.50 15.96
C ALA A 27 29.39 16.68 15.75
N ALA A 28 28.97 16.45 14.50
CA ALA A 28 27.70 15.78 14.18
C ALA A 28 27.78 14.23 14.11
N VAL A 29 28.98 13.64 14.23
CA VAL A 29 29.18 12.18 14.15
C VAL A 29 29.30 11.52 15.54
N GLY A 30 29.64 12.30 16.58
CA GLY A 30 29.78 11.79 17.95
C GLY A 30 28.50 11.84 18.81
N GLY A 31 27.59 12.79 18.54
CA GLY A 31 26.36 12.98 19.33
C GLY A 31 25.25 11.97 19.03
N THR A 32 25.21 11.43 17.81
CA THR A 32 24.18 10.48 17.35
C THR A 32 24.32 9.11 18.01
N VAL A 33 25.55 8.71 18.39
CA VAL A 33 25.82 7.42 19.04
C VAL A 33 25.43 7.45 20.53
N VAL A 34 25.59 8.60 21.21
CA VAL A 34 25.29 8.73 22.64
C VAL A 34 23.78 8.77 22.92
N LEU A 35 22.98 9.38 22.02
CA LEU A 35 21.52 9.39 22.13
C LEU A 35 20.90 7.98 21.89
N LEU A 36 21.53 7.17 21.02
CA LEU A 36 21.14 5.77 20.74
C LEU A 36 21.49 4.81 21.89
N VAL A 37 22.51 5.13 22.71
CA VAL A 37 22.91 4.30 23.87
C VAL A 37 22.09 4.63 25.13
N LEU A 38 21.62 5.88 25.30
CA LEU A 38 20.79 6.25 26.45
C LEU A 38 19.33 5.78 26.35
N LEU A 39 18.81 5.52 25.14
CA LEU A 39 17.48 4.92 24.91
C LEU A 39 17.42 3.39 25.15
N ARG A 40 18.56 2.74 25.45
CA ARG A 40 18.64 1.28 25.69
C ARG A 40 18.20 0.81 27.09
N ARG A 41 17.91 1.71 28.04
CA ARG A 41 17.53 1.33 29.40
C ARG A 41 16.15 1.88 29.75
N THR A 42 15.11 1.09 29.46
CA THR A 42 13.91 0.85 30.30
C THR A 42 12.76 0.28 29.45
N LEU A 43 12.89 -0.94 28.94
CA LEU A 43 11.69 -1.68 28.49
C LEU A 43 11.85 -3.15 28.89
N LYS A 44 11.01 -3.58 29.84
CA LYS A 44 10.80 -5.01 30.12
C LYS A 44 10.05 -5.62 28.92
N PRO A 45 10.40 -6.84 28.49
CA PRO A 45 9.60 -7.55 27.51
C PRO A 45 8.23 -7.87 28.13
N ASN A 46 7.16 -7.32 27.57
CA ASN A 46 5.81 -7.75 27.89
C ASN A 46 5.49 -9.05 27.14
N THR A 47 4.81 -9.94 27.86
CA THR A 47 4.35 -11.26 27.45
C THR A 47 3.50 -11.17 26.17
N PRO A 48 3.60 -12.13 25.24
CA PRO A 48 2.78 -12.14 24.03
C PRO A 48 1.28 -12.13 24.37
N SER A 49 0.55 -11.22 23.71
CA SER A 49 -0.91 -11.19 23.72
C SER A 49 -1.46 -12.55 23.32
N LYS A 50 -2.46 -13.06 24.04
CA LYS A 50 -3.20 -14.27 23.65
C LYS A 50 -3.68 -14.11 22.20
N SER A 51 -3.49 -15.13 21.38
CA SER A 51 -4.02 -15.16 20.02
C SER A 51 -5.55 -15.06 20.09
N ASN A 52 -6.12 -13.94 19.67
CA ASN A 52 -7.55 -13.88 19.37
C ASN A 52 -7.75 -14.73 18.11
N LYS A 53 -8.10 -16.01 18.30
CA LYS A 53 -8.54 -16.85 17.18
C LYS A 53 -9.78 -16.21 16.59
N LEU A 54 -9.79 -16.02 15.27
CA LEU A 54 -10.96 -15.55 14.56
C LEU A 54 -12.10 -16.57 14.72
N ASN A 55 -13.32 -16.08 14.90
CA ASN A 55 -14.51 -16.91 14.89
C ASN A 55 -15.10 -16.90 13.47
N PRO A 56 -15.23 -18.04 12.78
CA PRO A 56 -15.78 -18.09 11.42
C PRO A 56 -17.13 -17.39 11.27
N ALA A 57 -17.97 -17.40 12.31
CA ALA A 57 -19.28 -16.76 12.29
C ALA A 57 -19.20 -15.22 12.27
N ASP A 58 -18.13 -14.65 12.83
CA ASP A 58 -17.92 -13.20 12.88
C ASP A 58 -17.19 -12.68 11.62
N MET A 59 -16.72 -13.59 10.76
CA MET A 59 -16.02 -13.25 9.51
C MET A 59 -16.95 -12.85 8.36
N ASP A 60 -18.27 -12.78 8.57
CA ASP A 60 -19.21 -12.26 7.57
C ASP A 60 -19.49 -10.75 7.75
N HIS A 61 -18.83 -10.10 8.70
CA HIS A 61 -19.07 -8.71 9.05
C HIS A 61 -17.77 -7.89 8.97
N ALA A 62 -17.77 -6.88 8.10
CA ALA A 62 -16.68 -5.92 7.97
C ALA A 62 -17.12 -4.53 8.44
N SER A 63 -16.27 -3.88 9.24
CA SER A 63 -16.48 -2.49 9.64
C SER A 63 -15.65 -1.57 8.77
N HIS A 64 -16.18 -1.21 7.60
CA HIS A 64 -15.45 -0.36 6.66
C HIS A 64 -15.19 1.05 7.20
N SER A 65 -13.95 1.52 7.03
CA SER A 65 -13.57 2.91 7.22
C SER A 65 -14.35 3.84 6.28
N LEU A 66 -14.39 5.14 6.58
CA LEU A 66 -15.06 6.11 5.70
C LEU A 66 -14.47 6.13 4.28
N LEU A 67 -13.16 5.94 4.14
CA LEU A 67 -12.50 5.86 2.85
C LEU A 67 -13.01 4.66 2.03
N ARG A 68 -13.03 3.47 2.64
CA ARG A 68 -13.54 2.23 2.01
C ARG A 68 -15.01 2.36 1.64
N LYS A 69 -15.84 2.88 2.56
CA LYS A 69 -17.27 3.15 2.30
C LYS A 69 -17.47 4.07 1.10
N GLN A 70 -16.69 5.14 1.01
CA GLN A 70 -16.75 6.08 -0.11
C GLN A 70 -16.40 5.40 -1.44
N MET A 71 -15.35 4.57 -1.45
CA MET A 71 -14.93 3.81 -2.64
C MET A 71 -15.98 2.79 -3.07
N LEU A 72 -16.53 2.02 -2.13
CA LEU A 72 -17.59 1.05 -2.38
C LEU A 72 -18.86 1.72 -2.92
N ALA A 73 -19.21 2.91 -2.40
CA ALA A 73 -20.37 3.65 -2.87
C ALA A 73 -20.20 4.21 -4.29
N LYS A 74 -18.98 4.63 -4.66
CA LYS A 74 -18.74 5.42 -5.88
C LYS A 74 -18.02 4.70 -7.01
N ALA A 75 -17.50 3.49 -6.78
CA ALA A 75 -16.62 2.80 -7.72
C ALA A 75 -15.33 3.58 -8.06
N ARG A 76 -14.85 4.42 -7.14
CA ARG A 76 -13.65 5.25 -7.36
C ARG A 76 -12.96 5.69 -6.07
N PRO A 77 -11.65 5.93 -6.12
CA PRO A 77 -10.98 6.70 -5.08
C PRO A 77 -11.38 8.18 -5.18
N THR A 78 -11.26 8.92 -4.08
CA THR A 78 -11.53 10.37 -4.03
C THR A 78 -10.41 11.07 -3.26
N ASP A 79 -9.93 12.20 -3.77
CA ASP A 79 -9.04 13.08 -3.03
C ASP A 79 -9.85 13.92 -2.04
N ASN A 80 -9.76 13.58 -0.76
CA ASN A 80 -10.49 14.25 0.32
C ASN A 80 -9.70 15.39 0.99
N ALA A 81 -8.68 15.96 0.32
CA ALA A 81 -8.08 17.21 0.78
C ALA A 81 -9.15 18.29 1.00
N GLY A 82 -9.03 19.01 2.11
CA GLY A 82 -9.99 19.98 2.64
C GLY A 82 -11.11 19.40 3.51
N SER A 83 -11.27 18.07 3.56
CA SER A 83 -12.36 17.39 4.29
C SER A 83 -11.87 16.48 5.42
N VAL A 84 -10.55 16.35 5.57
CA VAL A 84 -9.94 15.45 6.56
C VAL A 84 -8.74 16.11 7.21
N LYS A 85 -8.55 15.82 8.49
CA LYS A 85 -7.43 16.28 9.30
C LYS A 85 -6.68 15.11 9.89
N ALA A 86 -5.39 15.05 9.64
CA ALA A 86 -4.46 14.06 10.15
C ALA A 86 -4.09 14.35 11.61
N CYS A 87 -4.17 13.32 12.44
CA CYS A 87 -3.75 13.31 13.84
C CYS A 87 -2.79 12.14 14.07
N ILE A 88 -1.87 12.27 15.03
CA ILE A 88 -0.99 11.16 15.41
C ILE A 88 -1.78 10.17 16.26
N ASN A 89 -1.69 8.89 15.92
CA ASN A 89 -2.03 7.81 16.84
C ASN A 89 -0.84 7.56 17.76
N GLU A 90 -0.92 8.07 19.00
CA GLU A 90 0.14 7.93 20.01
C GLU A 90 0.33 6.48 20.47
N ASN A 91 -0.67 5.63 20.27
CA ASN A 91 -0.66 4.22 20.65
C ASN A 91 -0.15 3.30 19.52
N PHE A 92 0.22 3.86 18.35
CA PHE A 92 0.68 3.06 17.23
C PHE A 92 2.06 2.45 17.49
N ASP A 93 2.14 1.12 17.34
CA ASP A 93 3.35 0.33 17.49
C ASP A 93 3.66 -0.43 16.20
N LEU A 94 4.67 0.02 15.46
CA LEU A 94 5.10 -0.59 14.20
C LEU A 94 5.48 -2.07 14.39
N ASP A 95 5.99 -2.46 15.55
CA ASP A 95 6.45 -3.82 15.82
C ASP A 95 5.30 -4.82 16.05
N ARG A 96 4.07 -4.31 16.19
CA ARG A 96 2.83 -5.11 16.22
C ARG A 96 2.22 -5.35 14.83
N THR A 97 2.92 -4.97 13.77
CA THR A 97 2.46 -5.10 12.37
C THR A 97 3.40 -5.98 11.55
N ILE A 98 3.01 -6.32 10.31
CA ILE A 98 3.91 -6.97 9.32
C ILE A 98 5.22 -6.21 9.09
N PHE A 99 5.22 -4.90 9.35
CA PHE A 99 6.36 -4.02 9.12
C PHE A 99 7.45 -4.14 10.19
N LYS A 100 7.25 -4.94 11.24
CA LYS A 100 8.30 -5.31 12.20
C LYS A 100 9.54 -5.89 11.51
N THR A 101 9.32 -6.57 10.38
CA THR A 101 10.36 -7.22 9.57
C THR A 101 11.08 -6.28 8.61
N LEU A 102 10.72 -4.99 8.58
CA LEU A 102 11.35 -4.04 7.66
C LEU A 102 12.86 -3.97 7.89
N PRO A 103 13.67 -4.12 6.82
CA PRO A 103 15.09 -4.40 6.95
C PRO A 103 15.95 -3.19 7.34
N SER A 104 15.42 -1.96 7.25
CA SER A 104 16.17 -0.74 7.47
C SER A 104 15.41 0.23 8.37
N GLN A 105 16.14 0.97 9.22
CA GLN A 105 15.57 1.99 10.09
C GLN A 105 14.92 3.12 9.28
N LEU A 106 15.46 3.45 8.10
CA LEU A 106 14.87 4.44 7.20
C LEU A 106 13.51 3.97 6.66
N SER A 107 13.41 2.72 6.21
CA SER A 107 12.15 2.12 5.77
C SER A 107 11.13 2.07 6.91
N ARG A 108 11.57 1.73 8.13
CA ARG A 108 10.71 1.72 9.33
C ARG A 108 10.22 3.12 9.68
N LEU A 109 11.08 4.12 9.60
CA LEU A 109 10.72 5.52 9.84
C LEU A 109 9.72 6.02 8.80
N HIS A 110 9.98 5.75 7.51
CA HIS A 110 9.07 6.06 6.42
C HIS A 110 7.69 5.42 6.62
N MET A 111 7.66 4.12 6.95
CA MET A 111 6.42 3.42 7.17
C MET A 111 5.66 4.00 8.37
N ARG A 112 6.37 4.30 9.46
CA ARG A 112 5.78 4.91 10.65
C ARG A 112 5.15 6.27 10.34
N THR A 113 5.75 7.10 9.50
CA THR A 113 5.17 8.41 9.09
C THR A 113 3.89 8.30 8.26
N HIS A 114 3.52 7.10 7.82
CA HIS A 114 2.26 6.87 7.11
C HIS A 114 1.24 6.09 7.94
N LEU A 115 1.70 5.22 8.85
CA LEU A 115 0.82 4.33 9.61
C LEU A 115 0.42 4.86 10.98
N ASP A 116 1.20 5.75 11.61
CA ASP A 116 0.82 6.34 12.90
C ASP A 116 -0.10 7.56 12.76
N VAL A 117 -0.87 7.59 11.69
CA VAL A 117 -1.76 8.69 11.33
C VAL A 117 -3.20 8.22 11.33
N GLU A 118 -4.04 8.90 12.11
CA GLU A 118 -5.49 8.80 12.07
C GLU A 118 -6.08 10.00 11.36
N TYR A 119 -7.22 9.81 10.70
CA TYR A 119 -7.90 10.87 9.96
C TYR A 119 -9.23 11.20 10.61
N ASN A 120 -9.34 12.44 11.08
CA ASN A 120 -10.58 13.03 11.53
C ASN A 120 -11.29 13.68 10.35
N TRP A 121 -12.46 13.17 10.02
CA TRP A 121 -13.26 13.65 8.90
C TRP A 121 -14.19 14.77 9.34
N ASP A 122 -14.44 15.74 8.46
CA ASP A 122 -15.49 16.72 8.71
C ASP A 122 -16.87 16.03 8.80
N GLU A 123 -17.74 16.56 9.65
CA GLU A 123 -19.02 15.92 9.99
C GLU A 123 -19.94 15.80 8.77
N GLN A 124 -19.94 16.81 7.90
CA GLN A 124 -20.80 16.85 6.71
C GLN A 124 -20.39 15.78 5.69
N THR A 125 -19.09 15.66 5.43
CA THR A 125 -18.52 14.62 4.55
C THR A 125 -18.74 13.24 5.13
N SER A 126 -18.53 13.05 6.44
CA SER A 126 -18.78 11.77 7.12
C SER A 126 -20.23 11.33 6.98
N LYS A 127 -21.19 12.24 7.22
CA LYS A 127 -22.63 11.96 7.04
C LYS A 127 -22.94 11.61 5.59
N LYS A 128 -22.45 12.41 4.64
CA LYS A 128 -22.64 12.18 3.21
C LYS A 128 -22.13 10.81 2.77
N ILE A 129 -20.90 10.44 3.14
CA ILE A 129 -20.30 9.14 2.80
C ILE A 129 -21.15 7.99 3.34
N ASN A 130 -21.57 8.06 4.61
CA ASN A 130 -22.41 7.01 5.19
C ASN A 130 -23.76 6.91 4.49
N SER A 131 -24.39 8.04 4.15
CA SER A 131 -25.65 8.04 3.40
C SER A 131 -25.48 7.45 1.99
N GLU A 132 -24.42 7.82 1.27
CA GLU A 132 -24.11 7.27 -0.06
C GLU A 132 -23.83 5.77 0.01
N TYR A 133 -23.09 5.31 1.02
CA TYR A 133 -22.79 3.90 1.25
C TYR A 133 -24.05 3.07 1.54
N VAL A 134 -24.94 3.55 2.41
CA VAL A 134 -26.23 2.89 2.67
C VAL A 134 -27.10 2.86 1.42
N ALA A 135 -27.14 3.97 0.66
CA ALA A 135 -27.90 4.07 -0.57
C ALA A 135 -27.36 3.15 -1.68
N ALA A 136 -26.06 2.85 -1.69
CA ALA A 136 -25.43 1.98 -2.68
C ALA A 136 -25.96 0.54 -2.65
N LYS A 137 -26.60 0.11 -1.54
CA LYS A 137 -27.16 -1.23 -1.33
C LYS A 137 -26.17 -2.29 -1.78
N LEU A 138 -25.03 -2.35 -1.10
CA LEU A 138 -24.00 -3.33 -1.46
C LEU A 138 -24.59 -4.74 -1.42
N PRO A 139 -24.28 -5.57 -2.43
CA PRO A 139 -24.72 -6.95 -2.43
C PRO A 139 -24.23 -7.60 -1.13
N LYS A 140 -25.14 -8.28 -0.42
CA LYS A 140 -24.73 -9.12 0.71
C LYS A 140 -23.74 -10.17 0.20
N ASN A 141 -22.74 -10.50 1.01
CA ASN A 141 -21.74 -11.51 0.70
C ASN A 141 -22.38 -12.73 0.02
N MET A 142 -21.84 -13.09 -1.14
CA MET A 142 -22.33 -14.16 -1.98
C MET A 142 -21.97 -15.53 -1.37
N SER A 143 -22.99 -16.34 -1.05
CA SER A 143 -22.96 -17.80 -0.86
C SER A 143 -22.07 -18.39 0.27
N ASP A 144 -22.20 -19.70 0.49
CA ASP A 144 -21.63 -20.54 1.56
C ASP A 144 -20.08 -20.52 1.60
N ASN A 145 -19.52 -19.40 2.05
CA ASN A 145 -18.08 -19.26 2.33
C ASN A 145 -17.70 -19.90 3.67
N MET A 146 -18.60 -20.59 4.35
CA MET A 146 -18.31 -21.18 5.66
C MET A 146 -17.11 -22.12 5.65
N PRO A 147 -16.89 -22.97 4.61
CA PRO A 147 -15.66 -23.76 4.51
C PRO A 147 -14.40 -22.91 4.38
N ILE A 148 -14.48 -21.80 3.63
CA ILE A 148 -13.37 -20.85 3.44
C ILE A 148 -13.10 -20.08 4.73
N TYR A 149 -14.13 -19.55 5.41
CA TYR A 149 -13.97 -18.86 6.68
C TYR A 149 -13.44 -19.78 7.77
N ARG A 150 -13.87 -21.05 7.78
CA ARG A 150 -13.30 -22.07 8.67
C ARG A 150 -11.82 -22.27 8.38
N PHE A 151 -11.45 -22.46 7.11
CA PHE A 151 -10.05 -22.55 6.72
C PHE A 151 -9.26 -21.31 7.17
N MET A 152 -9.75 -20.10 6.89
CA MET A 152 -9.08 -18.87 7.31
C MET A 152 -8.91 -18.78 8.84
N ALA A 153 -9.92 -19.15 9.61
CA ALA A 153 -9.90 -19.06 11.07
C ALA A 153 -9.02 -20.14 11.74
N GLU A 154 -9.04 -21.36 11.20
CA GLU A 154 -8.39 -22.52 11.80
C GLU A 154 -6.98 -22.75 11.24
N GLU A 155 -6.78 -22.41 9.96
CA GLU A 155 -5.59 -22.76 9.21
C GLU A 155 -4.71 -21.56 8.84
N CYS A 156 -5.18 -20.32 9.01
CA CYS A 156 -4.37 -19.12 8.81
C CYS A 156 -4.09 -18.38 10.12
N ASP A 157 -2.88 -17.82 10.23
CA ASP A 157 -2.49 -16.93 11.32
C ASP A 157 -2.48 -15.48 10.83
N PHE A 158 -3.60 -14.78 11.01
CA PHE A 158 -3.70 -13.34 10.70
C PHE A 158 -3.20 -12.44 11.82
N SER A 159 -2.83 -13.00 12.99
CA SER A 159 -2.28 -12.21 14.09
C SER A 159 -0.89 -11.64 13.76
N ILE A 160 -0.23 -12.22 12.75
CA ILE A 160 1.07 -11.75 12.27
C ILE A 160 0.98 -10.42 11.53
N GLU A 161 -0.22 -10.04 11.07
CA GLU A 161 -0.37 -8.98 10.09
C GLU A 161 -0.81 -7.65 10.68
N HIS A 162 -1.93 -7.68 11.39
CA HIS A 162 -2.44 -6.55 12.14
C HIS A 162 -3.13 -7.06 13.41
N ALA A 163 -2.52 -6.81 14.57
CA ALA A 163 -3.09 -7.22 15.86
C ALA A 163 -4.44 -6.52 16.20
N ASP A 164 -4.84 -5.50 15.43
CA ASP A 164 -6.05 -4.70 15.62
C ASP A 164 -7.24 -5.14 14.73
N GLY A 165 -7.07 -6.17 13.89
CA GLY A 165 -8.14 -6.70 13.03
C GLY A 165 -8.33 -5.97 11.70
N SER A 166 -7.58 -4.89 11.43
CA SER A 166 -7.70 -4.08 10.21
C SER A 166 -7.41 -4.85 8.90
N PHE A 167 -6.72 -5.98 9.00
CA PHE A 167 -6.46 -6.88 7.88
C PHE A 167 -7.72 -7.56 7.35
N MET A 168 -8.61 -8.05 8.23
CA MET A 168 -9.86 -8.67 7.77
C MET A 168 -10.75 -7.66 7.06
N ASP A 169 -10.81 -6.42 7.57
CA ASP A 169 -11.55 -5.36 6.90
C ASP A 169 -10.97 -5.02 5.51
N HIS A 170 -9.64 -5.14 5.32
CA HIS A 170 -8.98 -5.00 4.02
C HIS A 170 -9.43 -6.11 3.04
N LEU A 171 -9.41 -7.37 3.48
CA LEU A 171 -9.84 -8.50 2.67
C LEU A 171 -11.32 -8.37 2.26
N HIS A 172 -12.18 -8.00 3.20
CA HIS A 172 -13.60 -7.77 2.92
C HIS A 172 -13.83 -6.60 1.99
N PHE A 173 -13.10 -5.50 2.15
CA PHE A 173 -13.20 -4.38 1.23
C PHE A 173 -12.89 -4.82 -0.21
N CYS A 174 -11.79 -5.53 -0.41
CA CYS A 174 -11.39 -6.01 -1.73
C CYS A 174 -12.43 -7.00 -2.30
N GLN A 175 -12.93 -7.92 -1.46
CA GLN A 175 -13.97 -8.88 -1.82
C GLN A 175 -15.26 -8.17 -2.27
N GLU A 176 -15.82 -7.30 -1.44
CA GLU A 176 -17.07 -6.57 -1.71
C GLU A 176 -16.95 -5.65 -2.93
N TYR A 177 -15.79 -5.01 -3.11
CA TYR A 177 -15.51 -4.22 -4.29
C TYR A 177 -15.54 -5.08 -5.55
N SER A 178 -14.90 -6.26 -5.52
CA SER A 178 -14.91 -7.20 -6.64
C SER A 178 -16.31 -7.73 -6.96
N VAL A 179 -17.10 -8.12 -5.96
CA VAL A 179 -18.50 -8.55 -6.17
C VAL A 179 -19.28 -7.53 -6.98
N ARG A 180 -19.09 -6.24 -6.69
CA ARG A 180 -19.88 -5.17 -7.30
C ARG A 180 -19.31 -4.66 -8.61
N TYR A 181 -17.99 -4.56 -8.71
CA TYR A 181 -17.30 -3.81 -9.75
C TYR A 181 -16.38 -4.68 -10.60
N PHE A 182 -16.30 -5.98 -10.34
CA PHE A 182 -15.62 -6.96 -11.19
C PHE A 182 -16.32 -8.34 -11.16
N PRO A 183 -17.63 -8.41 -11.48
CA PRO A 183 -18.46 -9.59 -11.21
C PRO A 183 -18.12 -10.82 -12.07
N GLU A 184 -17.31 -10.67 -13.11
CA GLU A 184 -16.88 -11.75 -13.98
C GLU A 184 -15.77 -12.64 -13.38
N VAL A 185 -15.15 -12.20 -12.28
CA VAL A 185 -14.11 -12.95 -11.56
C VAL A 185 -14.62 -13.29 -10.16
N SER A 186 -14.27 -14.47 -9.65
CA SER A 186 -14.64 -14.85 -8.29
C SER A 186 -14.09 -13.85 -7.26
N PRO A 187 -14.94 -13.31 -6.37
CA PRO A 187 -14.50 -12.40 -5.32
C PRO A 187 -13.64 -13.10 -4.27
N ARG A 188 -13.63 -14.45 -4.24
CA ARG A 188 -12.76 -15.23 -3.36
C ARG A 188 -11.28 -15.02 -3.67
N ALA A 189 -10.94 -14.67 -4.92
CA ALA A 189 -9.58 -14.31 -5.27
C ALA A 189 -9.06 -13.15 -4.41
N LEU A 190 -9.87 -12.10 -4.22
CA LEU A 190 -9.53 -10.96 -3.35
C LEU A 190 -9.84 -11.18 -1.87
N LEU A 191 -10.70 -12.12 -1.49
CA LEU A 191 -10.81 -12.50 -0.08
C LEU A 191 -9.53 -13.21 0.41
N LEU A 192 -8.87 -13.98 -0.46
CA LEU A 192 -7.77 -14.86 -0.10
C LEU A 192 -6.40 -14.41 -0.65
N HIS A 193 -6.35 -13.28 -1.35
CA HIS A 193 -5.18 -12.86 -2.13
C HIS A 193 -3.85 -12.79 -1.34
N SER A 194 -3.93 -12.58 -0.02
CA SER A 194 -2.77 -12.38 0.85
C SER A 194 -2.41 -13.59 1.72
N ILE A 195 -3.19 -14.69 1.70
CA ILE A 195 -2.92 -15.85 2.58
C ILE A 195 -1.64 -16.61 2.16
N CYS A 196 -1.31 -16.59 0.87
CA CYS A 196 -0.10 -17.21 0.32
C CYS A 196 1.15 -16.34 0.46
N GLY A 197 1.03 -15.19 1.14
CA GLY A 197 2.10 -14.23 1.33
C GLY A 197 1.62 -12.82 1.04
N VAL A 198 2.20 -11.86 1.76
CA VAL A 198 1.93 -10.43 1.56
C VAL A 198 3.13 -9.74 0.91
N GLY A 199 3.10 -8.41 0.82
CA GLY A 199 4.24 -7.63 0.30
C GLY A 199 5.55 -7.82 1.10
N SER A 200 5.48 -8.37 2.31
CA SER A 200 6.60 -8.78 3.16
C SER A 200 6.77 -10.31 3.19
N ASN A 201 7.67 -10.84 4.03
CA ASN A 201 7.82 -12.29 4.24
C ASN A 201 6.92 -12.82 5.38
N CYS A 202 5.74 -12.23 5.54
CA CYS A 202 4.69 -12.76 6.39
C CYS A 202 3.77 -13.66 5.55
N PHE A 203 3.45 -14.83 6.09
CA PHE A 203 2.64 -15.85 5.42
C PHE A 203 1.56 -16.31 6.39
N PRO A 204 0.31 -15.83 6.24
CA PRO A 204 -0.78 -16.29 7.09
C PRO A 204 -0.97 -17.81 7.01
N MET A 205 -0.71 -18.41 5.87
CA MET A 205 -0.79 -19.85 5.64
C MET A 205 0.59 -20.44 5.33
N SER A 206 0.88 -21.65 5.82
CA SER A 206 2.08 -22.41 5.44
C SER A 206 1.86 -23.18 4.13
N LYS A 207 2.95 -23.50 3.40
CA LYS A 207 2.87 -24.17 2.09
C LYS A 207 2.22 -25.56 2.16
N GLU A 208 2.33 -26.26 3.29
CA GLU A 208 1.77 -27.60 3.50
C GLU A 208 0.24 -27.61 3.39
N LYS A 209 -0.41 -26.44 3.53
CA LYS A 209 -1.86 -26.26 3.49
C LYS A 209 -2.39 -25.96 2.09
N LEU A 210 -1.52 -25.80 1.09
CA LEU A 210 -1.90 -25.56 -0.30
C LEU A 210 -2.86 -26.63 -0.86
N PRO A 211 -2.68 -27.95 -0.62
CA PRO A 211 -3.65 -28.95 -1.11
C PRO A 211 -5.03 -28.79 -0.49
N THR A 212 -5.10 -28.45 0.80
CA THR A 212 -6.36 -28.18 1.49
C THR A 212 -7.03 -26.92 0.95
N LEU A 213 -6.27 -25.84 0.74
CA LEU A 213 -6.79 -24.63 0.11
C LEU A 213 -7.34 -24.93 -1.30
N GLN A 214 -6.59 -25.68 -2.11
CA GLN A 214 -6.98 -26.01 -3.48
C GLN A 214 -8.26 -26.86 -3.53
N SER A 215 -8.50 -27.74 -2.56
CA SER A 215 -9.73 -28.57 -2.53
C SER A 215 -11.00 -27.76 -2.20
N LEU A 216 -10.86 -26.56 -1.65
CA LEU A 216 -11.97 -25.64 -1.33
C LEU A 216 -12.29 -24.66 -2.47
N LEU A 217 -11.48 -24.65 -3.53
CA LEU A 217 -11.50 -23.64 -4.58
C LEU A 217 -11.70 -24.28 -5.95
N THR A 218 -12.24 -23.50 -6.87
CA THR A 218 -12.10 -23.79 -8.30
C THR A 218 -10.65 -23.60 -8.75
N ASN A 219 -10.28 -24.20 -9.88
CA ASN A 219 -8.93 -24.04 -10.43
C ASN A 219 -8.60 -22.57 -10.73
N ASP A 220 -9.56 -21.81 -11.26
CA ASP A 220 -9.39 -20.41 -11.62
C ASP A 220 -9.16 -19.55 -10.37
N GLU A 221 -9.93 -19.78 -9.30
CA GLU A 221 -9.73 -19.11 -8.02
C GLU A 221 -8.32 -19.40 -7.47
N PHE A 222 -7.92 -20.67 -7.45
CA PHE A 222 -6.62 -21.07 -6.93
C PHE A 222 -5.47 -20.49 -7.76
N ARG A 223 -5.59 -20.43 -9.09
CA ARG A 223 -4.63 -19.78 -10.01
C ARG A 223 -4.43 -18.31 -9.66
N GLN A 224 -5.51 -17.55 -9.47
CA GLN A 224 -5.41 -16.14 -9.12
C GLN A 224 -4.83 -15.92 -7.72
N ILE A 225 -5.28 -16.70 -6.73
CA ILE A 225 -4.83 -16.58 -5.33
C ILE A 225 -3.34 -16.88 -5.20
N GLN A 226 -2.86 -17.98 -5.81
CA GLN A 226 -1.46 -18.37 -5.66
C GLN A 226 -0.50 -17.43 -6.40
N ALA A 227 -0.93 -16.81 -7.50
CA ALA A 227 -0.10 -15.89 -8.28
C ALA A 227 -0.09 -14.47 -7.71
N PHE A 228 -1.07 -14.11 -6.87
CA PHE A 228 -1.28 -12.73 -6.45
C PHE A 228 -0.05 -12.14 -5.73
N PRO A 229 0.57 -12.80 -4.75
CA PRO A 229 1.73 -12.24 -4.07
C PRO A 229 2.92 -12.06 -5.00
N SER A 230 3.08 -12.95 -6.00
CA SER A 230 4.18 -12.88 -6.97
C SER A 230 4.00 -11.69 -7.90
N VAL A 231 2.80 -11.53 -8.48
CA VAL A 231 2.50 -10.40 -9.37
C VAL A 231 2.60 -9.08 -8.60
N LEU A 232 2.14 -9.01 -7.35
CA LEU A 232 2.32 -7.84 -6.49
C LEU A 232 3.80 -7.47 -6.31
N ARG A 233 4.67 -8.44 -6.00
CA ARG A 233 6.11 -8.21 -5.83
C ARG A 233 6.78 -7.79 -7.15
N ILE A 234 6.44 -8.44 -8.25
CA ILE A 234 6.96 -8.11 -9.58
C ILE A 234 6.52 -6.71 -10.00
N LEU A 235 5.26 -6.34 -9.74
CA LEU A 235 4.74 -4.98 -9.92
C LEU A 235 5.53 -3.96 -9.09
N PHE A 236 5.73 -4.23 -7.79
CA PHE A 236 6.38 -3.30 -6.86
C PHE A 236 7.90 -3.20 -7.03
N SER A 237 8.52 -4.20 -7.68
CA SER A 237 9.91 -4.09 -8.11
C SER A 237 10.10 -3.00 -9.18
N GLY A 238 9.01 -2.62 -9.87
CA GLY A 238 9.00 -1.71 -11.01
C GLY A 238 9.30 -2.38 -12.35
N ALA A 239 9.59 -3.67 -12.38
CA ALA A 239 9.96 -4.38 -13.60
C ALA A 239 8.76 -4.63 -14.53
N LEU A 240 7.59 -4.95 -13.96
CA LEU A 240 6.43 -5.41 -14.74
C LEU A 240 5.93 -4.39 -15.76
N LEU A 241 5.58 -3.19 -15.31
CA LEU A 241 5.02 -2.16 -16.19
C LEU A 241 6.02 -1.68 -17.24
N ASN A 242 7.32 -1.67 -16.90
CA ASN A 242 8.38 -1.34 -17.85
C ASN A 242 8.51 -2.41 -18.94
N ALA A 243 8.46 -3.70 -18.56
CA ALA A 243 8.49 -4.80 -19.53
C ALA A 243 7.26 -4.76 -20.44
N LEU A 244 6.06 -4.58 -19.88
CA LEU A 244 4.82 -4.47 -20.66
C LEU A 244 4.83 -3.27 -21.62
N ALA A 245 5.37 -2.13 -21.19
CA ALA A 245 5.51 -0.96 -22.04
C ALA A 245 6.45 -1.21 -23.23
N GLY A 246 7.52 -2.00 -23.03
CA GLY A 246 8.42 -2.43 -24.11
C GLY A 246 7.75 -3.35 -25.13
N GLU A 247 6.80 -4.16 -24.68
CA GLU A 247 6.10 -5.16 -25.51
C GLU A 247 4.74 -4.70 -26.04
N VAL A 248 4.37 -3.43 -25.86
CA VAL A 248 3.04 -2.88 -26.18
C VAL A 248 2.54 -3.21 -27.60
N HIS A 249 3.46 -3.34 -28.55
CA HIS A 249 3.19 -3.59 -29.97
C HIS A 249 2.77 -5.03 -30.29
N ARG A 250 2.87 -5.96 -29.33
CA ARG A 250 2.56 -7.39 -29.52
C ARG A 250 1.74 -7.99 -28.37
N LEU A 251 1.19 -7.16 -27.48
CA LEU A 251 0.38 -7.63 -26.34
C LEU A 251 -0.91 -8.35 -26.78
N ASP A 252 -1.41 -8.08 -27.98
CA ASP A 252 -2.51 -8.81 -28.61
C ASP A 252 -2.18 -10.28 -28.87
N LYS A 253 -0.88 -10.61 -28.94
CA LYS A 253 -0.38 -11.97 -29.14
C LYS A 253 0.04 -12.63 -27.84
N LEU A 254 -0.01 -11.93 -26.70
CA LEU A 254 0.39 -12.53 -25.42
C LEU A 254 -0.39 -13.84 -25.22
N GLN A 255 0.31 -14.91 -24.91
CA GLN A 255 -0.26 -16.24 -24.64
C GLN A 255 -0.15 -16.57 -23.15
N GLU A 256 1.01 -16.27 -22.55
CA GLU A 256 1.31 -16.69 -21.19
C GLU A 256 2.33 -15.76 -20.51
N MET A 257 2.18 -15.56 -19.20
CA MET A 257 3.22 -15.05 -18.31
C MET A 257 3.72 -16.18 -17.42
N LYS A 258 5.04 -16.38 -17.37
CA LYS A 258 5.71 -17.34 -16.49
C LYS A 258 6.39 -16.62 -15.33
N LEU A 259 6.26 -17.17 -14.13
CA LEU A 259 6.80 -16.61 -12.89
C LEU A 259 6.89 -17.68 -11.79
N ASN A 260 7.47 -17.34 -10.65
CA ASN A 260 7.54 -18.25 -9.50
C ASN A 260 6.57 -17.81 -8.39
N ARG A 261 5.96 -18.78 -7.69
CA ARG A 261 5.07 -18.53 -6.57
C ARG A 261 5.84 -18.10 -5.32
N VAL A 262 5.39 -17.06 -4.62
CA VAL A 262 6.11 -16.52 -3.44
C VAL A 262 6.34 -17.54 -2.32
N ILE A 263 5.35 -18.35 -1.98
CA ILE A 263 5.37 -19.18 -0.77
C ILE A 263 6.43 -20.30 -0.79
N ASP A 264 6.78 -20.80 -1.97
CA ASP A 264 7.64 -21.97 -2.15
C ASP A 264 8.51 -21.97 -3.41
N ASN A 265 8.51 -20.85 -4.15
CA ASN A 265 9.25 -20.65 -5.39
C ASN A 265 8.92 -21.64 -6.52
N VAL A 266 7.78 -22.32 -6.46
CA VAL A 266 7.35 -23.24 -7.52
C VAL A 266 7.01 -22.44 -8.78
N PRO A 267 7.49 -22.84 -9.97
CA PRO A 267 7.11 -22.21 -11.23
C PRO A 267 5.61 -22.34 -11.47
N ILE A 268 4.99 -21.23 -11.85
CA ILE A 268 3.59 -21.13 -12.24
C ILE A 268 3.49 -20.35 -13.54
N SER A 269 2.33 -20.46 -14.18
CA SER A 269 2.03 -19.69 -15.35
C SER A 269 0.62 -19.09 -15.28
N LEU A 270 0.42 -17.99 -15.97
CA LEU A 270 -0.88 -17.38 -16.19
C LEU A 270 -1.06 -17.27 -17.69
N THR A 271 -2.15 -17.83 -18.22
CA THR A 271 -2.60 -17.50 -19.57
C THR A 271 -2.79 -15.99 -19.70
N ALA A 272 -2.83 -15.46 -20.92
CA ALA A 272 -3.05 -14.04 -21.14
C ALA A 272 -4.32 -13.52 -20.45
N GLU A 273 -5.42 -14.27 -20.53
CA GLU A 273 -6.67 -13.93 -19.85
C GLU A 273 -6.52 -13.91 -18.33
N GLU A 274 -5.90 -14.94 -17.75
CA GLU A 274 -5.63 -14.99 -16.30
C GLU A 274 -4.71 -13.85 -15.84
N PHE A 275 -3.74 -13.47 -16.67
CA PHE A 275 -2.84 -12.35 -16.39
C PHE A 275 -3.56 -11.00 -16.42
N TRP A 276 -4.41 -10.76 -17.41
CA TRP A 276 -5.23 -9.53 -17.46
C TRP A 276 -6.19 -9.43 -16.27
N VAL A 277 -6.80 -10.55 -15.88
CA VAL A 277 -7.58 -10.64 -14.63
C VAL A 277 -6.70 -10.25 -13.44
N GLN A 278 -5.51 -10.83 -13.33
CA GLN A 278 -4.63 -10.58 -12.19
C GLN A 278 -4.23 -9.10 -12.06
N LEU A 279 -3.96 -8.41 -13.18
CA LEU A 279 -3.68 -6.97 -13.16
C LEU A 279 -4.88 -6.15 -12.66
N ASN A 280 -6.11 -6.54 -12.99
CA ASN A 280 -7.32 -5.88 -12.46
C ASN A 280 -7.50 -6.17 -10.96
N LEU A 281 -7.19 -7.38 -10.49
CA LEU A 281 -7.19 -7.71 -9.06
C LEU A 281 -6.16 -6.87 -8.28
N GLN A 282 -4.95 -6.68 -8.84
CA GLN A 282 -3.94 -5.78 -8.27
C GLN A 282 -4.42 -4.32 -8.22
N LEU A 283 -5.10 -3.86 -9.27
CA LEU A 283 -5.66 -2.51 -9.32
C LEU A 283 -6.69 -2.27 -8.21
N ILE A 284 -7.60 -3.23 -7.97
CA ILE A 284 -8.59 -3.15 -6.88
C ILE A 284 -7.89 -3.15 -5.52
N HIS A 285 -6.93 -4.06 -5.31
CA HIS A 285 -6.16 -4.14 -4.07
C HIS A 285 -5.44 -2.82 -3.75
N LEU A 286 -4.89 -2.14 -4.76
CA LEU A 286 -4.21 -0.86 -4.59
C LEU A 286 -5.12 0.28 -4.12
N LEU A 287 -6.44 0.20 -4.33
CA LEU A 287 -7.38 1.24 -3.88
C LEU A 287 -7.28 1.48 -2.38
N ASP A 288 -7.12 0.42 -1.59
CA ASP A 288 -7.15 0.51 -0.13
C ASP A 288 -5.91 1.19 0.46
N PHE A 289 -4.85 1.31 -0.33
CA PHE A 289 -3.59 1.92 0.08
C PHE A 289 -3.38 3.33 -0.48
N LEU A 290 -4.39 3.87 -1.17
CA LEU A 290 -4.33 5.23 -1.68
C LEU A 290 -4.38 6.24 -0.53
N PRO A 291 -3.60 7.33 -0.61
CA PRO A 291 -3.67 8.39 0.38
C PRO A 291 -5.08 8.99 0.42
N VAL A 292 -5.57 9.34 1.61
CA VAL A 292 -6.93 9.88 1.80
C VAL A 292 -7.17 11.19 1.03
N GLY A 293 -6.11 11.95 0.77
CA GLY A 293 -6.13 13.18 -0.03
C GLY A 293 -4.74 13.77 -0.27
N GLY A 294 -4.69 14.92 -0.95
CA GLY A 294 -3.47 15.67 -1.25
C GLY A 294 -2.63 14.98 -2.31
N TRP A 295 -3.28 14.47 -3.36
CA TRP A 295 -2.66 13.62 -4.37
C TRP A 295 -1.68 14.36 -5.27
N ALA A 296 -1.89 15.67 -5.51
CA ALA A 296 -1.06 16.44 -6.43
C ALA A 296 0.40 16.55 -5.95
N ASP A 297 0.60 16.61 -4.63
CA ASP A 297 1.92 16.71 -3.99
C ASP A 297 2.38 15.38 -3.36
N SER A 298 1.69 14.29 -3.68
CA SER A 298 1.91 13.00 -3.05
C SER A 298 3.15 12.29 -3.57
N SER A 299 4.06 11.94 -2.65
CA SER A 299 5.15 10.99 -2.90
C SER A 299 4.71 9.54 -2.68
N SER A 300 3.41 9.28 -2.52
CA SER A 300 2.87 7.94 -2.28
C SER A 300 3.22 6.99 -3.42
N PHE A 301 3.95 5.94 -3.04
CA PHE A 301 4.27 4.83 -3.93
C PHE A 301 3.02 4.12 -4.47
N PHE A 302 2.01 3.93 -3.61
CA PHE A 302 0.76 3.24 -3.97
C PHE A 302 -0.02 4.04 -5.01
N LEU A 303 -0.13 5.36 -4.81
CA LEU A 303 -0.79 6.24 -5.78
C LEU A 303 -0.09 6.19 -7.14
N HIS A 304 1.25 6.13 -7.15
CA HIS A 304 1.99 6.03 -8.40
C HIS A 304 1.74 4.71 -9.13
N HIS A 305 1.82 3.56 -8.44
CA HIS A 305 1.58 2.26 -9.06
C HIS A 305 0.12 2.12 -9.51
N PHE A 306 -0.81 2.61 -8.71
CA PHE A 306 -2.23 2.64 -9.06
C PHE A 306 -2.47 3.44 -10.33
N GLY A 307 -1.99 4.68 -10.40
CA GLY A 307 -2.20 5.54 -11.58
C GLY A 307 -1.52 4.97 -12.83
N ALA A 308 -0.32 4.40 -12.70
CA ALA A 308 0.40 3.78 -13.81
C ALA A 308 -0.30 2.51 -14.31
N LEU A 309 -0.73 1.62 -13.41
CA LEU A 309 -1.45 0.40 -13.75
C LEU A 309 -2.83 0.70 -14.36
N HIS A 310 -3.58 1.64 -13.76
CA HIS A 310 -4.87 2.10 -14.29
C HIS A 310 -4.72 2.66 -15.71
N GLY A 311 -3.78 3.58 -15.91
CA GLY A 311 -3.50 4.19 -17.21
C GLY A 311 -3.09 3.14 -18.25
N PHE A 312 -2.24 2.19 -17.86
CA PHE A 312 -1.84 1.08 -18.72
C PHE A 312 -3.04 0.22 -19.13
N LEU A 313 -3.80 -0.32 -18.17
CA LEU A 313 -4.97 -1.15 -18.43
C LEU A 313 -6.00 -0.43 -19.31
N LYS A 314 -6.25 0.85 -19.03
CA LYS A 314 -7.15 1.69 -19.84
C LYS A 314 -6.64 1.86 -21.27
N SER A 315 -5.35 2.13 -21.46
CA SER A 315 -4.75 2.29 -22.80
C SER A 315 -4.79 1.02 -23.64
N GLN A 316 -4.73 -0.15 -22.99
CA GLN A 316 -4.78 -1.45 -23.66
C GLN A 316 -6.22 -1.99 -23.82
N GLY A 317 -7.24 -1.26 -23.37
CA GLY A 317 -8.63 -1.75 -23.36
C GLY A 317 -8.86 -2.93 -22.41
N GLN A 318 -7.97 -3.13 -21.43
CA GLN A 318 -7.98 -4.24 -20.47
C GLN A 318 -8.38 -3.80 -19.05
N LEU A 319 -8.89 -2.57 -18.89
CA LEU A 319 -9.52 -2.12 -17.65
C LEU A 319 -10.93 -2.74 -17.56
N ARG A 320 -11.00 -3.93 -16.95
CA ARG A 320 -12.21 -4.76 -16.85
C ARG A 320 -12.96 -4.52 -15.55
N ALA A 321 -12.23 -4.31 -14.45
CA ALA A 321 -12.84 -3.86 -13.20
C ALA A 321 -13.29 -2.40 -13.32
N LYS A 322 -14.50 -2.09 -12.86
CA LYS A 322 -15.00 -0.72 -12.79
C LYS A 322 -14.28 0.06 -11.70
N VAL A 323 -13.28 0.83 -12.13
CA VAL A 323 -12.52 1.75 -11.29
C VAL A 323 -12.46 3.10 -12.00
N ASP A 324 -13.37 4.01 -11.65
CA ASP A 324 -13.36 5.36 -12.22
C ASP A 324 -12.21 6.14 -11.60
N PHE A 325 -11.28 6.62 -12.43
CA PHE A 325 -10.15 7.41 -11.96
C PHE A 325 -9.75 8.43 -13.01
N ASP A 326 -9.51 9.65 -12.55
CA ASP A 326 -8.96 10.74 -13.33
C ASP A 326 -7.88 11.45 -12.50
N PRO A 327 -6.61 11.48 -12.99
CA PRO A 327 -5.55 12.24 -12.35
C PRO A 327 -5.89 13.73 -12.14
N ALA A 328 -6.79 14.30 -12.95
CA ALA A 328 -7.23 15.70 -12.82
C ALA A 328 -8.03 15.97 -11.53
N TRP A 329 -8.50 14.93 -10.83
CA TRP A 329 -9.16 15.08 -9.53
C TRP A 329 -8.18 15.33 -8.39
N ALA A 330 -6.87 15.20 -8.63
CA ALA A 330 -5.85 15.42 -7.63
C ALA A 330 -5.89 16.85 -7.10
N LYS A 331 -5.94 16.98 -5.78
CA LYS A 331 -5.91 18.26 -5.07
C LYS A 331 -4.52 18.47 -4.47
N PRO A 332 -4.10 19.74 -4.31
CA PRO A 332 -2.90 20.04 -3.54
C PRO A 332 -3.09 19.59 -2.10
N ARG A 333 -1.97 19.23 -1.46
CA ARG A 333 -1.95 18.86 -0.06
C ARG A 333 -2.14 20.11 0.80
N ASP A 334 -3.13 20.09 1.68
CA ASP A 334 -3.31 21.12 2.70
C ASP A 334 -2.48 20.83 3.97
N SER A 335 -2.39 21.83 4.87
CA SER A 335 -1.64 21.69 6.13
C SER A 335 -2.27 20.74 7.14
N ASP A 336 -3.54 20.38 6.96
CA ASP A 336 -4.29 19.52 7.87
C ASP A 336 -4.12 18.05 7.50
N LEU A 337 -3.69 17.73 6.28
CA LEU A 337 -3.34 16.39 5.82
C LEU A 337 -2.00 15.84 6.32
N LEU A 338 -1.22 16.64 7.04
CA LEU A 338 0.02 16.20 7.67
C LEU A 338 0.00 16.45 9.17
N PRO A 339 0.33 15.44 9.99
CA PRO A 339 0.57 15.71 11.39
C PRO A 339 1.70 16.72 11.55
N ARG A 340 1.47 17.76 12.36
CA ARG A 340 2.43 18.85 12.62
C ARG A 340 3.56 18.40 13.56
N THR A 341 4.35 17.43 13.12
CA THR A 341 5.52 16.93 13.86
C THR A 341 6.79 17.13 13.05
N VAL A 342 7.90 17.39 13.73
CA VAL A 342 9.21 17.59 13.10
C VAL A 342 9.60 16.39 12.21
N ARG A 343 9.30 15.17 12.67
CA ARG A 343 9.53 13.94 11.90
C ARG A 343 8.79 13.96 10.56
N HIS A 344 7.49 14.24 10.56
CA HIS A 344 6.68 14.26 9.33
C HIS A 344 7.13 15.38 8.38
N THR A 345 7.47 16.55 8.91
CA THR A 345 7.95 17.67 8.09
C THR A 345 9.29 17.37 7.43
N ILE A 346 10.26 16.82 8.17
CA ILE A 346 11.59 16.49 7.64
C ILE A 346 11.50 15.32 6.65
N PHE A 347 10.73 14.28 6.97
CA PHE A 347 10.70 13.11 6.11
C PHE A 347 9.99 13.39 4.78
N ASN A 348 8.89 14.15 4.81
CA ASN A 348 8.17 14.52 3.60
C ASN A 348 8.92 15.52 2.72
N SER A 349 9.83 16.33 3.29
CA SER A 349 10.67 17.24 2.50
C SER A 349 11.88 16.55 1.87
N MET A 350 12.36 15.45 2.46
CA MET A 350 13.53 14.71 1.96
C MET A 350 13.17 13.58 0.99
N LEU A 351 11.98 13.00 1.11
CA LEU A 351 11.61 11.81 0.33
C LEU A 351 10.97 12.19 -1.02
N THR A 352 11.80 12.24 -2.07
CA THR A 352 11.27 12.36 -3.44
C THR A 352 10.56 11.08 -3.87
N LYS A 353 9.70 11.18 -4.88
CA LYS A 353 9.00 10.05 -5.50
C LYS A 353 9.98 8.97 -5.97
N GLU A 354 11.06 9.35 -6.65
CA GLU A 354 12.08 8.43 -7.17
C GLU A 354 12.79 7.69 -6.03
N THR A 355 13.00 8.38 -4.91
CA THR A 355 13.62 7.79 -3.72
C THR A 355 12.70 6.76 -3.09
N ALA A 356 11.39 7.08 -2.94
CA ALA A 356 10.38 6.15 -2.43
C ALA A 356 10.29 4.88 -3.30
N LEU A 357 10.27 5.04 -4.63
CA LEU A 357 10.23 3.93 -5.59
C LEU A 357 11.47 3.02 -5.47
N LYS A 358 12.66 3.61 -5.43
CA LYS A 358 13.91 2.85 -5.25
C LYS A 358 13.96 2.12 -3.91
N MET A 359 13.46 2.74 -2.84
CA MET A 359 13.41 2.11 -1.52
C MET A 359 12.52 0.86 -1.51
N ILE A 360 11.34 0.93 -2.13
CA ILE A 360 10.40 -0.19 -2.13
C ILE A 360 10.89 -1.31 -3.05
N SER A 361 11.39 -0.99 -4.24
CA SER A 361 12.00 -1.98 -5.14
C SER A 361 13.14 -2.75 -4.45
N LYS A 362 14.05 -2.05 -3.75
CA LYS A 362 15.11 -2.68 -2.94
C LYS A 362 14.55 -3.52 -1.78
N THR A 363 13.45 -3.10 -1.18
CA THR A 363 12.81 -3.81 -0.07
C THR A 363 12.21 -5.13 -0.56
N VAL A 364 11.48 -5.11 -1.67
CA VAL A 364 10.92 -6.31 -2.32
C VAL A 364 12.02 -7.27 -2.75
N ALA A 365 13.11 -6.77 -3.34
CA ALA A 365 14.26 -7.61 -3.71
C ALA A 365 14.90 -8.27 -2.48
N LYS A 366 15.06 -7.52 -1.38
CA LYS A 366 15.60 -8.07 -0.12
C LYS A 366 14.66 -9.11 0.49
N TYR A 367 13.35 -8.88 0.49
CA TYR A 367 12.38 -9.85 0.97
C TYR A 367 12.39 -11.13 0.12
N SER A 368 12.37 -11.00 -1.20
CA SER A 368 12.38 -12.16 -2.10
C SER A 368 13.65 -12.99 -1.94
N LYS A 369 14.83 -12.33 -1.93
CA LYS A 369 16.12 -13.00 -1.67
C LYS A 369 16.15 -13.75 -0.34
N ALA A 370 15.54 -13.21 0.71
CA ALA A 370 15.58 -13.82 2.05
C ALA A 370 14.81 -15.14 2.16
N ILE A 371 13.86 -15.41 1.26
CA ILE A 371 13.09 -16.66 1.21
C ILE A 371 13.41 -17.50 -0.04
N GLY A 372 14.37 -17.09 -0.86
CA GLY A 372 14.69 -17.75 -2.12
C GLY A 372 13.60 -17.63 -3.18
N HIS A 373 12.76 -16.58 -3.12
CA HIS A 373 11.78 -16.28 -4.16
C HIS A 373 12.46 -15.59 -5.34
N ASP A 374 12.24 -16.14 -6.52
CA ASP A 374 12.68 -15.59 -7.80
C ASP A 374 11.71 -14.51 -8.29
N LEU A 375 12.26 -13.36 -8.67
CA LEU A 375 11.51 -12.24 -9.22
C LEU A 375 11.55 -12.21 -10.76
N GLU A 376 12.30 -13.12 -11.38
CA GLU A 376 12.31 -13.27 -12.83
C GLU A 376 10.92 -13.68 -13.34
N PHE A 377 10.57 -13.16 -14.51
CA PHE A 377 9.36 -13.48 -15.23
C PHE A 377 9.62 -13.37 -16.72
N SER A 378 8.81 -14.06 -17.52
CA SER A 378 8.86 -13.98 -18.98
C SER A 378 7.45 -13.96 -19.58
N PHE A 379 7.37 -13.45 -20.81
CA PHE A 379 6.17 -13.48 -21.61
C PHE A 379 6.38 -14.39 -22.82
N ASP A 380 5.39 -15.24 -23.08
CA ASP A 380 5.28 -16.02 -24.30
C ASP A 380 4.19 -15.37 -25.17
N PHE A 381 4.47 -15.18 -26.46
CA PHE A 381 3.65 -14.46 -27.44
C PHE A 381 3.45 -15.30 -28.70
#